data_AF-A0A9P4G7I0-F1
#
_entry.id   AF-A0A9P4G7I0-F1
#
_cell.length_a   1.000
_cell.length_b   1.000
_cell.length_c   1.000
_cell.angle_alpha   90.00
_cell.angle_beta   90.00
_cell.angle_gamma   90.00
#
_symmetry.space_group_name_H-M   'P 1'
#
loop_
_entity.id
_entity.type
_entity.pdbx_description
1 polymer ?
#
loop_
_entity_poly.entity_id
_entity_poly.type
_entity_poly.pdbx_seq_one_letter_code
_entity_poly.pdbx_strand_id
1 'polypeptide(L)'
;METLDDGPFRKRTDSMQLLLPAKLSSQSSTRTTQPRVNSLAPVIGNAPTWRPIPDSQRDNLLLRLPAEIRNWIYKLVLGGRTYKFKDAFSTHYARLDTTEQHLFGLLFVCRQIYFEAALLPYAINTFRFRDFDISLSPFLKERSPAQFRSIQSLELVTYQAGQ
;
A
#
# COMPACT_ATOMS: atom_id res chain seq x y z
N MET A 1 40.81 -10.42 -2.43
CA MET A 1 40.96 -9.49 -1.29
C MET A 1 39.73 -8.60 -1.32
N GLU A 2 38.59 -9.00 -0.73
CA GLU A 2 38.28 -8.85 0.72
C GLU A 2 38.38 -7.36 1.13
N THR A 3 37.37 -6.66 1.66
CA THR A 3 36.20 -7.04 2.49
C THR A 3 35.04 -6.02 2.41
N LEU A 4 33.84 -6.51 2.76
CA LEU A 4 32.72 -5.98 3.60
C LEU A 4 32.67 -4.45 3.91
N ASP A 5 31.50 -3.77 3.94
CA ASP A 5 30.38 -4.05 4.85
C ASP A 5 29.06 -3.37 4.43
N ASP A 6 27.95 -3.98 4.87
CA ASP A 6 26.54 -3.82 4.49
C ASP A 6 25.71 -3.05 5.55
N GLY A 7 24.76 -2.25 5.06
CA GLY A 7 23.38 -2.16 5.61
C GLY A 7 23.08 -1.23 6.80
N PRO A 8 21.77 -1.03 7.15
CA PRO A 8 20.65 -1.90 6.83
C PRO A 8 19.39 -1.21 6.25
N PHE A 9 18.84 -1.76 5.16
CA PHE A 9 17.44 -1.58 4.79
C PHE A 9 16.65 -2.87 5.07
N ARG A 10 15.72 -2.75 6.00
CA ARG A 10 14.85 -3.76 6.60
C ARG A 10 13.97 -4.46 5.55
N LYS A 11 14.16 -5.77 5.34
CA LYS A 11 13.18 -6.63 4.63
C LYS A 11 12.62 -7.67 5.59
N ARG A 12 11.30 -7.61 5.80
CA ARG A 12 10.49 -8.65 6.43
C ARG A 12 9.97 -9.57 5.33
N THR A 13 10.35 -10.84 5.36
CA THR A 13 9.63 -11.94 4.71
C THR A 13 9.92 -13.20 5.52
N ASP A 14 8.96 -13.63 6.35
CA ASP A 14 8.95 -14.99 6.89
C ASP A 14 7.93 -15.80 6.09
N SER A 15 8.46 -16.71 5.27
CA SER A 15 7.70 -17.74 4.59
C SER A 15 7.72 -19.01 5.44
N MET A 16 6.54 -19.64 5.47
CA MET A 16 6.19 -20.93 6.06
C MET A 16 7.27 -22.01 5.87
N GLN A 17 7.67 -22.65 6.98
CA GLN A 17 8.34 -23.94 6.96
C GLN A 17 7.32 -25.06 7.21
N LEU A 18 7.17 -25.92 6.20
CA LEU A 18 6.63 -27.27 6.30
C LEU A 18 7.76 -28.18 6.79
N LEU A 19 7.55 -28.92 7.90
CA LEU A 19 8.40 -30.06 8.24
C LEU A 19 7.54 -31.22 8.76
N LEU A 20 7.59 -32.33 8.02
CA LEU A 20 6.98 -33.63 8.34
C LEU A 20 7.75 -34.34 9.48
N PRO A 21 7.11 -35.29 10.20
CA PRO A 21 7.61 -35.79 11.48
C PRO A 21 8.53 -37.01 11.37
N ALA A 22 9.54 -37.03 12.24
CA ALA A 22 10.33 -38.22 12.55
C ALA A 22 9.57 -39.14 13.51
N LYS A 23 9.42 -40.42 13.13
CA LYS A 23 9.02 -41.53 14.02
C LYS A 23 10.27 -42.10 14.68
N LEU A 24 10.19 -42.46 15.97
CA LEU A 24 10.62 -43.76 16.50
C LEU A 24 10.02 -43.99 17.91
N SER A 25 9.22 -45.07 18.02
CA SER A 25 9.14 -46.09 19.11
C SER A 25 9.92 -45.81 20.41
N SER A 26 9.50 -46.13 21.64
CA SER A 26 8.42 -46.91 22.25
C SER A 26 8.54 -46.71 23.77
N GLN A 27 7.44 -46.84 24.53
CA GLN A 27 7.37 -47.63 25.78
C GLN A 27 6.01 -47.46 26.47
N SER A 28 5.40 -48.61 26.70
CA SER A 28 4.15 -48.87 27.43
C SER A 28 4.35 -48.77 28.95
N SER A 29 3.37 -48.24 29.70
CA SER A 29 2.93 -48.87 30.95
C SER A 29 1.62 -48.26 31.46
N THR A 30 0.92 -49.05 32.26
CA THR A 30 -0.50 -49.04 32.57
C THR A 30 -0.86 -48.27 33.86
N ARG A 31 -2.17 -47.96 33.99
CA ARG A 31 -2.99 -48.10 35.21
C ARG A 31 -3.40 -46.81 35.99
N THR A 32 -4.71 -46.52 35.87
CA THR A 32 -5.72 -46.23 36.92
C THR A 32 -5.40 -45.30 38.09
N THR A 33 -6.10 -44.15 38.20
CA THR A 33 -7.01 -43.77 39.31
C THR A 33 -7.65 -42.38 39.09
N GLN A 34 -8.97 -42.27 39.32
CA GLN A 34 -9.72 -41.01 39.47
C GLN A 34 -9.47 -40.40 40.88
N PRO A 35 -10.16 -39.31 41.29
CA PRO A 35 -10.03 -37.92 40.85
C PRO A 35 -9.57 -37.05 42.04
N ARG A 36 -8.89 -35.92 41.79
CA ARG A 36 -8.71 -34.89 42.82
C ARG A 36 -9.58 -33.70 42.46
N VAL A 37 -10.72 -33.60 43.14
CA VAL A 37 -11.58 -32.41 43.13
C VAL A 37 -10.77 -31.28 43.75
N ASN A 38 -10.15 -30.45 42.90
CA ASN A 38 -9.63 -29.17 43.33
C ASN A 38 -10.60 -28.10 42.83
N SER A 39 -11.49 -27.70 43.73
CA SER A 39 -12.30 -26.50 43.62
C SER A 39 -11.38 -25.28 43.50
N LEU A 40 -11.16 -24.83 42.27
CA LEU A 40 -10.68 -23.48 42.01
C LEU A 40 -11.79 -22.82 41.21
N ALA A 41 -12.62 -22.05 41.90
CA ALA A 41 -13.54 -21.12 41.25
C ALA A 41 -12.74 -20.30 40.24
N PRO A 42 -13.18 -20.18 38.98
CA PRO A 42 -12.46 -19.38 38.02
C PRO A 42 -12.60 -17.93 38.46
N VAL A 43 -11.48 -17.32 38.82
CA VAL A 43 -11.34 -15.87 38.81
C VAL A 43 -11.83 -15.42 37.45
N ILE A 44 -12.99 -14.76 37.41
CA ILE A 44 -13.56 -14.12 36.23
C ILE A 44 -12.64 -12.92 35.95
N GLY A 45 -11.44 -13.20 35.45
CA GLY A 45 -10.55 -12.24 34.87
C GLY A 45 -11.15 -11.87 33.53
N ASN A 46 -11.64 -10.63 33.45
CA ASN A 46 -12.22 -10.00 32.26
C ASN A 46 -11.54 -10.49 30.97
N ALA A 47 -12.18 -11.43 30.28
CA ALA A 47 -11.74 -11.84 28.96
C ALA A 47 -11.77 -10.58 28.07
N PRO A 48 -10.74 -10.32 27.25
CA PRO A 48 -10.82 -9.26 26.26
C PRO A 48 -12.05 -9.56 25.41
N THR A 49 -13.07 -8.71 25.49
CA THR A 49 -14.27 -8.86 24.69
C THR A 49 -13.84 -8.61 23.25
N TRP A 50 -13.64 -9.69 22.50
CA TRP A 50 -13.43 -9.62 21.06
C TRP A 50 -14.65 -8.92 20.47
N ARG A 51 -14.52 -7.64 20.14
CA ARG A 51 -15.50 -6.98 19.28
C ARG A 51 -15.20 -7.45 17.86
N PRO A 52 -16.18 -8.06 17.16
CA PRO A 52 -16.03 -8.27 15.74
C PRO A 52 -15.64 -6.94 15.10
N ILE A 53 -14.56 -6.93 14.32
CA ILE A 53 -14.24 -5.77 13.50
C ILE A 53 -15.48 -5.58 12.61
N PRO A 54 -16.17 -4.43 12.65
CA PRO A 54 -17.34 -4.22 11.81
C PRO A 54 -16.94 -4.49 10.36
N ASP A 55 -17.80 -5.24 9.65
CA ASP A 55 -17.56 -5.59 8.26
C ASP A 55 -17.50 -4.29 7.46
N SER A 56 -16.30 -3.76 7.24
CA SER A 56 -16.11 -2.50 6.55
C SER A 56 -16.72 -2.53 5.15
N GLN A 57 -16.90 -3.70 4.54
CA GLN A 57 -17.60 -3.82 3.26
C GLN A 57 -19.12 -3.62 3.35
N ARG A 58 -19.76 -3.95 4.47
CA ARG A 58 -21.21 -3.85 4.65
C ARG A 58 -21.66 -2.43 5.03
N ASP A 59 -20.81 -1.71 5.75
CA ASP A 59 -21.13 -0.36 6.22
C ASP A 59 -20.67 0.75 5.26
N ASN A 60 -19.73 0.46 4.35
CA ASN A 60 -19.25 1.43 3.38
C ASN A 60 -20.13 1.48 2.13
N LEU A 61 -20.90 2.57 1.97
CA LEU A 61 -21.76 2.81 0.80
C LEU A 61 -21.02 2.65 -0.52
N LEU A 62 -19.78 3.16 -0.62
CA LEU A 62 -18.97 3.08 -1.84
C LEU A 62 -18.63 1.64 -2.23
N LEU A 63 -18.36 0.77 -1.25
CA LEU A 63 -17.93 -0.62 -1.50
C LEU A 63 -19.10 -1.56 -1.80
N ARG A 64 -20.33 -1.15 -1.48
CA ARG A 64 -21.55 -1.88 -1.87
C ARG A 64 -21.93 -1.67 -3.34
N LEU A 65 -21.41 -0.62 -3.97
CA LEU A 65 -21.68 -0.34 -5.37
C LEU A 65 -21.00 -1.37 -6.27
N PRO A 66 -21.61 -1.72 -7.42
CA PRO A 66 -20.94 -2.49 -8.47
C PRO A 66 -19.62 -1.85 -8.91
N ALA A 67 -18.70 -2.67 -9.42
CA ALA A 67 -17.36 -2.22 -9.78
C ALA A 67 -17.37 -1.12 -10.86
N GLU A 68 -18.34 -1.16 -11.78
CA GLU A 68 -18.51 -0.18 -12.84
C GLU A 68 -18.76 1.21 -12.28
N ILE A 69 -19.68 1.32 -11.31
CA ILE A 69 -20.03 2.58 -10.66
C ILE A 69 -18.86 3.10 -9.83
N ARG A 70 -18.15 2.21 -9.11
CA ARG A 70 -16.93 2.59 -8.37
C ARG A 70 -15.88 3.18 -9.30
N ASN A 71 -15.64 2.54 -10.45
CA ASN A 71 -14.68 3.02 -11.45
C ASN A 71 -15.05 4.40 -12.00
N TRP A 72 -16.33 4.69 -12.20
CA TRP A 72 -16.78 6.03 -12.60
C TRP A 72 -16.50 7.07 -11.52
N ILE A 73 -16.82 6.76 -10.27
CA ILE A 73 -16.51 7.65 -9.13
C ILE A 73 -15.01 7.90 -9.05
N TYR A 74 -14.18 6.86 -9.14
CA TYR A 74 -12.73 7.00 -9.11
C TYR A 74 -12.22 7.88 -10.25
N LYS A 75 -12.73 7.69 -11.49
CA LYS A 75 -12.35 8.51 -12.64
C LYS A 75 -12.72 9.98 -12.46
N LEU A 76 -13.91 10.26 -11.92
CA LEU A 76 -14.35 11.63 -11.65
C LEU A 76 -13.54 12.29 -10.54
N VAL A 77 -13.22 11.56 -9.47
CA VAL A 77 -12.51 12.10 -8.31
C VAL A 77 -11.01 12.19 -8.54
N LEU A 78 -10.40 11.27 -9.29
CA LEU A 78 -8.94 11.20 -9.48
C LEU A 78 -8.47 11.73 -10.84
N GLY A 79 -9.38 11.94 -11.80
CA GLY A 79 -9.06 12.27 -13.18
C GLY A 79 -9.32 13.71 -13.59
N GLY A 80 -9.02 14.00 -14.86
CA GLY A 80 -9.27 15.31 -15.48
C GLY A 80 -8.34 16.41 -14.98
N ARG A 81 -7.19 16.05 -14.41
CA ARG A 81 -6.23 17.00 -13.82
C ARG A 81 -4.95 17.08 -14.65
N THR A 82 -4.33 18.25 -14.59
CA THR A 82 -2.96 18.45 -15.08
C THR A 82 -2.07 18.74 -13.89
N TYR A 83 -1.17 17.81 -13.59
CA TYR A 83 -0.20 17.92 -12.51
C TYR A 83 1.01 18.71 -12.99
N LYS A 84 1.14 19.97 -12.54
CA LYS A 84 2.27 20.83 -12.88
C LYS A 84 3.38 20.64 -11.86
N PHE A 85 4.61 20.42 -12.32
CA PHE A 85 5.75 20.28 -11.43
C PHE A 85 6.57 21.57 -11.41
N LYS A 86 6.84 22.05 -10.20
CA LYS A 86 7.77 23.15 -9.95
C LYS A 86 9.16 22.59 -9.64
N ASP A 87 10.12 22.98 -10.47
CA ASP A 87 11.53 22.77 -10.15
C ASP A 87 11.90 23.61 -8.91
N ALA A 88 12.40 22.93 -7.88
CA ALA A 88 12.98 23.58 -6.71
C ALA A 88 14.49 23.47 -6.81
N PHE A 89 15.14 24.53 -7.29
CA PHE A 89 16.60 24.59 -7.45
C PHE A 89 17.36 24.26 -6.17
N SER A 90 16.77 24.51 -5.00
CA SER A 90 17.39 24.26 -3.70
C SER A 90 17.30 22.82 -3.22
N THR A 91 16.38 22.00 -3.75
CA THR A 91 16.13 20.66 -3.21
C THR A 91 16.38 19.53 -4.19
N HIS A 92 16.74 19.83 -5.46
CA HIS A 92 16.99 18.83 -6.51
C HIS A 92 15.86 17.81 -6.73
N TYR A 93 14.64 18.13 -6.29
CA TYR A 93 13.45 17.34 -6.58
C TYR A 93 12.32 18.26 -7.02
N ALA A 94 11.56 17.79 -8.00
CA ALA A 94 10.38 18.46 -8.45
C ALA A 94 9.23 18.29 -7.45
N ARG A 95 8.58 19.40 -7.12
CA ARG A 95 7.39 19.40 -6.26
C ARG A 95 6.15 19.57 -7.11
N LEU A 96 5.10 18.85 -6.77
CA LEU A 96 3.80 19.06 -7.39
C LEU A 96 3.28 20.45 -6.99
N ASP A 97 3.04 21.28 -7.99
CA ASP A 97 2.44 22.60 -7.84
C ASP A 97 0.93 22.50 -7.96
N THR A 98 0.28 22.38 -6.81
CA THR A 98 -1.17 22.27 -6.73
C THR A 98 -1.69 23.02 -5.51
N THR A 99 -2.88 23.59 -5.65
CA THR A 99 -3.63 24.21 -4.55
C THR A 99 -4.48 23.19 -3.79
N GLU A 100 -4.64 21.97 -4.33
CA GLU A 100 -5.52 20.94 -3.79
C GLU A 100 -4.81 20.12 -2.72
N GLN A 101 -5.35 20.12 -1.48
CA GLN A 101 -4.69 19.49 -0.33
C GLN A 101 -4.88 17.96 -0.27
N HIS A 102 -5.82 17.39 -1.03
CA HIS A 102 -6.22 15.98 -0.90
C HIS A 102 -6.39 15.24 -2.24
N LEU A 103 -5.57 15.56 -3.24
CA LEU A 103 -5.61 14.95 -4.58
C LEU A 103 -5.68 13.42 -4.58
N PHE A 104 -4.95 12.80 -3.66
CA PHE A 104 -4.87 11.34 -3.53
C PHE A 104 -5.56 10.81 -2.28
N GLY A 105 -6.31 11.65 -1.56
CA GLY A 105 -6.92 11.29 -0.27
C GLY A 105 -7.78 10.03 -0.35
N LEU A 106 -8.51 9.87 -1.46
CA LEU A 106 -9.35 8.69 -1.72
C LEU A 106 -8.54 7.37 -1.72
N LEU A 107 -7.30 7.39 -2.23
CA LEU A 107 -6.45 6.20 -2.30
C LEU A 107 -6.02 5.71 -0.91
N PHE A 108 -6.04 6.59 0.09
CA PHE A 108 -5.58 6.27 1.44
C PHE A 108 -6.71 5.85 2.39
N VAL A 109 -7.96 5.80 1.92
CA VAL A 109 -9.12 5.44 2.77
C VAL A 109 -9.08 3.97 3.17
N CYS A 110 -8.94 3.05 2.21
CA CYS A 110 -8.86 1.62 2.49
C CYS A 110 -8.05 0.87 1.43
N ARG A 111 -7.61 -0.35 1.78
CA ARG A 111 -6.80 -1.20 0.89
C ARG A 111 -7.51 -1.56 -0.41
N GLN A 112 -8.82 -1.81 -0.36
CA GLN A 112 -9.59 -2.17 -1.55
C GLN A 112 -9.59 -1.03 -2.58
N ILE A 113 -9.91 0.19 -2.16
CA ILE A 113 -9.91 1.38 -3.03
C ILE A 113 -8.50 1.61 -3.59
N TYR A 114 -7.47 1.47 -2.76
CA TYR A 114 -6.09 1.60 -3.22
C TYR A 114 -5.78 0.64 -4.38
N PHE A 115 -6.10 -0.64 -4.24
CA PHE A 115 -5.81 -1.63 -5.30
C PHE A 115 -6.62 -1.38 -6.59
N GLU A 116 -7.86 -0.92 -6.48
CA GLU A 116 -8.71 -0.64 -7.64
C GLU A 116 -8.28 0.65 -8.37
N ALA A 117 -7.86 1.68 -7.64
CA ALA A 117 -7.73 3.03 -8.17
C ALA A 117 -6.30 3.57 -8.26
N ALA A 118 -5.28 2.94 -7.66
CA ALA A 118 -3.92 3.50 -7.58
C ALA A 118 -3.25 3.79 -8.93
N LEU A 119 -3.66 3.10 -10.00
CA LEU A 119 -3.13 3.33 -11.36
C LEU A 119 -3.90 4.43 -12.11
N LEU A 120 -5.13 4.74 -11.70
CA LEU A 120 -5.96 5.71 -12.39
C LEU A 120 -5.28 7.08 -12.46
N PRO A 121 -4.71 7.65 -11.38
CA PRO A 121 -4.07 8.95 -11.47
C PRO A 121 -2.99 9.07 -12.54
N TYR A 122 -2.34 7.96 -12.93
CA TYR A 122 -1.35 7.92 -13.99
C TYR A 122 -1.97 7.75 -15.38
N ALA A 123 -3.04 6.97 -15.46
CA ALA A 123 -3.72 6.66 -16.72
C ALA A 123 -4.59 7.80 -17.26
N ILE A 124 -5.24 8.57 -16.39
CA ILE A 124 -6.27 9.53 -16.82
C ILE A 124 -5.92 11.00 -16.56
N ASN A 125 -4.66 11.28 -16.19
CA ASN A 125 -4.17 12.65 -15.97
C ASN A 125 -2.93 12.93 -16.80
N THR A 126 -2.67 14.23 -16.96
CA THR A 126 -1.49 14.73 -17.66
C THR A 126 -0.48 15.26 -16.65
N PHE A 127 0.78 14.87 -16.79
CA PHE A 127 1.87 15.38 -15.96
C PHE A 127 2.72 16.36 -16.77
N ARG A 128 2.82 17.59 -16.29
CA ARG A 128 3.53 18.69 -16.95
C ARG A 128 4.79 19.06 -16.19
N PHE A 129 5.91 19.04 -16.88
CA PHE A 129 7.25 19.28 -16.37
C PHE A 129 7.88 20.49 -17.07
N ARG A 130 8.80 21.17 -16.38
CA ARG A 130 9.55 22.29 -16.94
C ARG A 130 10.98 21.90 -17.33
N ASP A 131 11.54 20.92 -16.65
CA ASP A 131 12.93 20.48 -16.87
C ASP A 131 13.04 18.96 -16.93
N PHE A 132 13.85 18.44 -17.87
CA PHE A 132 14.02 17.00 -18.04
C PHE A 132 14.84 16.38 -16.89
N ASP A 133 15.98 16.96 -16.56
CA ASP A 133 16.96 16.37 -15.64
C ASP A 133 16.57 16.55 -14.18
N ILE A 134 15.97 17.71 -13.85
CA ILE A 134 15.60 18.07 -12.48
C ILE A 134 14.24 17.47 -12.10
N SER A 135 13.30 17.37 -13.05
CA SER A 135 11.91 17.01 -12.72
C SER A 135 11.43 15.71 -13.34
N LEU A 136 11.54 15.55 -14.65
CA LEU A 136 10.99 14.38 -15.33
C LEU A 136 11.80 13.11 -15.04
N SER A 137 13.12 13.15 -15.16
CA SER A 137 14.01 12.00 -14.96
C SER A 137 13.91 11.40 -13.56
N PRO A 138 13.95 12.19 -12.46
CA PRO A 138 13.71 11.67 -11.11
C PRO A 138 12.29 11.14 -10.93
N PHE A 139 11.28 11.86 -11.44
CA PHE A 139 9.89 11.42 -11.36
C PHE A 139 9.71 10.01 -11.95
N LEU A 140 10.28 9.73 -13.12
CA LEU A 140 10.16 8.43 -13.77
C LEU A 140 10.92 7.32 -13.02
N LYS A 141 12.10 7.63 -12.44
CA LYS A 141 12.91 6.68 -11.67
C LYS A 141 12.21 6.21 -10.39
N GLU A 142 11.41 7.06 -9.77
CA GLU A 142 10.70 6.75 -8.53
C GLU A 142 9.33 6.05 -8.74
N ARG A 143 8.95 5.73 -9.98
CA ARG A 143 7.69 5.03 -10.25
C ARG A 143 7.88 3.53 -10.31
N SER A 144 6.87 2.80 -9.83
CA SER A 144 6.84 1.35 -10.03
C SER A 144 6.62 1.04 -11.52
N PRO A 145 7.03 -0.16 -12.00
CA PRO A 145 6.81 -0.55 -13.40
C PRO A 145 5.35 -0.51 -13.83
N ALA A 146 4.41 -0.78 -12.92
CA ALA A 146 2.98 -0.69 -13.20
C ALA A 146 2.54 0.77 -13.38
N GLN A 147 2.96 1.67 -12.48
CA GLN A 147 2.65 3.10 -12.57
C GLN A 147 3.21 3.69 -13.86
N PHE A 148 4.48 3.39 -14.17
CA PHE A 148 5.14 3.88 -15.39
C PHE A 148 4.38 3.48 -16.65
N ARG A 149 4.00 2.20 -16.78
CA ARG A 149 3.23 1.70 -17.93
C ARG A 149 1.83 2.31 -18.02
N SER A 150 1.26 2.76 -16.92
CA SER A 150 -0.03 3.42 -16.90
C SER A 150 0.03 4.88 -17.34
N ILE A 151 1.21 5.52 -17.41
CA ILE A 151 1.30 6.93 -17.82
C ILE A 151 0.92 7.07 -19.29
N GLN A 152 -0.12 7.87 -19.57
CA GLN A 152 -0.60 8.09 -20.94
C GLN A 152 -0.24 9.47 -21.50
N SER A 153 -0.01 10.48 -20.66
CA SER A 153 0.20 11.86 -21.13
C SER A 153 1.26 12.59 -20.29
N LEU A 154 2.34 12.99 -20.97
CA LEU A 154 3.44 13.77 -20.41
C LEU A 154 3.66 15.01 -21.28
N GLU A 155 3.85 16.15 -20.63
CA GLU A 155 4.16 17.41 -21.30
C GLU A 155 5.45 17.98 -20.73
N LEU A 156 6.44 18.26 -21.59
CA LEU A 156 7.64 18.98 -21.23
C LEU A 156 7.58 20.37 -21.85
N VAL A 157 7.52 21.40 -21.00
CA VAL A 157 7.48 22.80 -21.44
C VAL A 157 8.90 23.25 -21.71
N THR A 158 9.27 23.36 -22.99
CA THR A 158 10.52 24.01 -23.38
C THR A 158 10.29 25.52 -23.43
N TYR A 159 11.17 26.29 -22.78
CA TYR A 159 11.15 27.74 -22.95
C TYR A 159 11.58 28.05 -24.38
N GLN A 160 10.63 28.50 -25.20
CA GLN A 160 10.96 29.23 -26.42
C GLN A 160 11.54 30.58 -25.96
N ALA A 161 12.86 30.74 -26.06
CA ALA A 161 13.48 32.04 -25.92
C ALA A 161 12.90 32.94 -27.02
N GLY A 162 12.04 33.88 -26.63
CA GLY A 162 11.42 34.83 -27.55
C GLY A 162 12.48 35.66 -28.28
N GLN A 163 12.28 35.77 -29.60
CA GLN A 163 12.96 36.67 -30.53
C GLN A 163 12.70 38.15 -30.20
#